data_AF-A0A1X0WI71-F1
#
_entry.id   AF-A0A1X0WI71-F1
#
_cell.length_a   1.000
_cell.length_b   1.000
_cell.length_c   1.000
_cell.angle_alpha   90.00
_cell.angle_beta   90.00
_cell.angle_gamma   90.00
#
_symmetry.space_group_name_H-M   'P 1'
#
loop_
_entity.id
_entity.type
_entity.pdbx_description
1 polymer ?
#
loop_
_entity_poly.entity_id
_entity_poly.type
_entity_poly.pdbx_seq_one_letter_code
_entity_poly.pdbx_strand_id
1 'polypeptide(L)' 'MDASITARPFFENCGFKVNKEQRLEVRGALMTNVEINKRLTESG' A
#
# COMPACT_ATOMS: atom_id res chain seq x y z
N MET A 1 5.95 0.67 2.52
CA MET A 1 5.61 -0.70 2.06
C MET A 1 4.76 -0.55 0.83
N ASP A 2 4.91 -1.41 -0.16
CA ASP A 2 4.04 -1.41 -1.34
C ASP A 2 3.01 -2.54 -1.23
N ALA A 3 1.80 -2.29 -1.71
CA ALA A 3 0.71 -3.25 -1.71
C ALA A 3 -0.08 -3.17 -3.02
N SER A 4 -0.70 -4.28 -3.44
CA SER A 4 -1.67 -4.25 -4.54
C SER A 4 -2.77 -3.23 -4.24
N ILE A 5 -3.22 -2.47 -5.26
CA ILE A 5 -4.34 -1.54 -5.11
C ILE A 5 -5.60 -2.22 -4.58
N THR A 6 -5.79 -3.50 -4.92
CA THR A 6 -6.95 -4.29 -4.44
C THR A 6 -6.90 -4.60 -2.95
N ALA A 7 -5.72 -4.55 -2.32
CA ALA A 7 -5.55 -4.73 -0.88
C ALA A 7 -5.72 -3.42 -0.09
N ARG A 8 -5.90 -2.27 -0.76
CA ARG A 8 -6.05 -0.95 -0.13
C ARG A 8 -7.10 -0.93 0.99
N PRO A 9 -8.34 -1.46 0.81
CA PRO A 9 -9.36 -1.40 1.87
C PRO A 9 -8.93 -2.15 3.14
N PHE A 10 -8.21 -3.26 2.99
CA PHE A 10 -7.68 -4.02 4.12
C PHE A 10 -6.66 -3.18 4.91
N PHE A 11 -5.69 -2.58 4.22
CA PHE A 11 -4.64 -1.79 4.87
C PHE A 11 -5.19 -0.51 5.51
N GLU A 12 -6.14 0.17 4.87
CA GLU A 12 -6.83 1.33 5.45
C GLU A 12 -7.56 0.94 6.75
N ASN A 13 -8.28 -0.19 6.76
CA ASN A 13 -8.93 -0.71 7.97
C ASN A 13 -7.93 -1.08 9.07
N CYS A 14 -6.71 -1.53 8.72
CA CYS A 14 -5.64 -1.79 9.68
C CYS A 14 -4.92 -0.52 10.19
N GLY A 15 -5.37 0.67 9.76
CA GLY A 15 -4.81 1.96 10.17
C GLY A 15 -3.55 2.36 9.41
N PHE A 16 -3.28 1.74 8.26
CA PHE A 16 -2.28 2.23 7.32
C PHE A 16 -2.86 3.36 6.48
N LYS A 17 -2.01 4.29 6.03
CA LYS A 17 -2.34 5.37 5.12
C LYS A 17 -1.71 5.13 3.76
N VAL A 18 -2.46 5.40 2.71
CA VAL A 18 -1.96 5.42 1.32
C VAL A 18 -1.24 6.75 1.08
N ASN A 19 -0.01 6.67 0.60
CA ASN A 19 0.79 7.84 0.26
C ASN A 19 0.74 8.13 -1.23
N LYS A 20 0.81 7.08 -2.06
CA LYS A 20 0.99 7.21 -3.51
C LYS A 20 0.51 5.97 -4.25
N GLU A 21 -0.10 6.17 -5.41
CA GLU A 21 -0.36 5.10 -6.39
C GLU A 21 0.81 5.00 -7.38
N GLN A 22 1.12 3.77 -7.80
CA GLN A 22 2.24 3.44 -8.67
C GLN A 22 1.77 2.47 -9.75
N ARG A 23 2.19 2.71 -10.99
CA ARG A 23 2.02 1.78 -12.11
C ARG A 23 3.32 1.04 -12.35
N LEU A 24 3.23 -0.27 -12.49
CA LEU A 24 4.37 -1.18 -12.56
C LEU A 24 4.17 -2.14 -13.73
N GLU A 25 5.27 -2.54 -14.37
CA GLU A 25 5.26 -3.68 -15.30
C GLU A 25 5.89 -4.89 -14.61
N VAL A 26 5.16 -6.00 -14.53
CA VAL A 26 5.62 -7.24 -13.92
C VAL A 26 5.41 -8.37 -14.91
N ARG A 27 6.51 -8.95 -15.41
CA ARG A 27 6.48 -10.05 -16.40
C ARG A 27 5.62 -9.72 -17.64
N GLY A 28 5.71 -8.48 -18.13
CA GLY A 28 4.93 -8.01 -19.28
C GLY A 28 3.48 -7.59 -18.98
N ALA A 29 3.03 -7.67 -17.72
CA ALA A 29 1.71 -7.21 -17.30
C ALA A 29 1.79 -5.85 -16.60
N LEU A 30 0.91 -4.92 -16.98
CA LEU A 30 0.75 -3.63 -16.30
C LEU A 30 -0.14 -3.80 -15.08
N MET A 31 0.37 -3.38 -13.92
CA MET A 31 -0.30 -3.46 -12.62
C MET A 31 -0.31 -2.09 -11.94
N THR A 32 -1.19 -1.93 -10.95
CA THR A 32 -1.25 -0.75 -10.08
C THR A 32 -1.13 -1.16 -8.62
N ASN A 33 -0.17 -0.57 -7.92
CA ASN A 33 0.06 -0.75 -6.50
C ASN A 33 -0.04 0.60 -5.77
N VAL A 34 -0.05 0.55 -4.44
CA VAL A 34 -0.01 1.70 -3.55
C VAL A 34 1.16 1.60 -2.58
N GLU A 35 1.84 2.72 -2.36
CA GLU A 35 2.74 2.90 -1.23
C GLU A 35 1.92 3.23 0.01
N ILE A 36 2.11 2.44 1.07
CA ILE A 36 1.43 2.59 2.36
C ILE A 36 2.42 2.75 3.51
N ASN A 37 2.02 3.50 4.55
CA ASN A 37 2.72 3.60 5.82
C ASN A 37 1.77 3.49 7.02
N LYS A 38 2.31 3.10 8.17
CA LYS A 38 1.65 3.22 9.48
C LYS A 38 2.69 3.71 10.46
N ARG A 39 2.36 4.75 11.23
CA ARG A 39 3.22 5.16 12.34
C ARG A 39 3.07 4.14 13.44
N LEU A 40 4.16 3.47 13.78
CA LEU A 40 4.25 2.73 15.03
C LEU A 40 4.41 3.78 16.13
N THR A 41 3.36 4.04 16.88
CA THR A 41 3.53 4.72 18.17
C THR A 41 4.16 3.71 19.10
N GLU A 42 5.40 3.97 19.55
CA GLU A 42 5.97 3.22 20.66
C GLU A 42 4.99 3.33 21.83
N SER A 43 4.41 2.20 22.21
CA SER A 43 3.73 2.09 23.50
C SER A 43 4.87 2.00 24.50
N GLY A 44 5.04 3.05 25.31
CA GLY A 44 6.10 3.16 26.31
C GLY A 44 6.08 2.06 27.36
#